data_AF-A0A5S5CAZ1-F1
#
_entry.id   AF-A0A5S5CAZ1-F1
#
_cell.length_a   1.000
_cell.length_b   1.000
_cell.length_c   1.000
_cell.angle_alpha   90.00
_cell.angle_beta   90.00
_cell.angle_gamma   90.00
#
_symmetry.space_group_name_H-M   'P 1'
#
loop_
_entity.id
_entity.type
_entity.pdbx_description
1 polymer ?
#
loop_
_entity_poly.entity_id
_entity_poly.type
_entity_poly.pdbx_seq_one_letter_code
_entity_poly.pdbx_strand_id
1 'polypeptide(L)'
;MDKIIVIGASGHAKVIVEAIELQNEYEICGFIDSYKTKGKNVLNYEILGAEECIPELVAKGVTKGVIAIGDNYTRYVMEQKIRKLSSEFEFITVIHPSARVSKYAKIGRGTVILTSANINADATIGDFCILNTNSNLGHDGIMKDFSSIAPAVTIGGTVVIGEFSAISIGATVLQNLTIGDHVVIGAGALVTRNVDAFVTSYGIPAKTIKKREIGEAYLKSAPKISFSVRHVRGEKDLVGYKKLLQDLNNSNPFYKVELLDTSNMNKHPLCYFVLEENSIPIIAMPFYARSINTALGDSYKDVISPYGYSGPLFNTELINPQLIKRFWKHVDTWYKENNIVSEFIRFSLNENHLHYSGKLIPSLKNVRGKIIEKSLQWKEHKSKVRNNYRKALQEELTLEVYDNEISDEIIEDFYSIYIQTMHRNNAHDQYFHYIDYFKNFINNNPESVVIAMVYKEGNPISTELILKDEDTLYSYLGGTLSDYFYTRPNDFLKIEVIKWARNNNYKFYVLGGGREDNDGLYKYKKYFFPNDEDVVYYTGRKIVNQEVYDKILSEKLEANEIHPENYDKKVYFPQYRKKE
;
A
#
# COMPACT_ATOMS: atom_id res chain seq x y z
N MET A 1 35.14 -34.04 6.43
CA MET A 1 34.83 -32.65 6.84
C MET A 1 33.48 -32.68 7.50
N ASP A 2 33.28 -31.88 8.55
CA ASP A 2 31.96 -31.76 9.15
C ASP A 2 31.03 -31.01 8.19
N LYS A 3 29.80 -31.51 8.08
CA LYS A 3 28.78 -30.92 7.22
C LYS A 3 28.12 -29.74 7.90
N ILE A 4 28.04 -28.61 7.19
CA ILE A 4 27.46 -27.38 7.71
C ILE A 4 26.43 -26.77 6.76
N ILE A 5 25.58 -25.90 7.32
CA ILE A 5 24.65 -25.07 6.56
C ILE A 5 24.92 -23.59 6.79
N VAL A 6 24.75 -22.81 5.73
CA VAL A 6 24.84 -21.35 5.79
C VAL A 6 23.44 -20.76 5.86
N ILE A 7 23.11 -20.07 6.95
CA ILE A 7 21.80 -19.43 7.16
C ILE A 7 21.85 -17.98 6.68
N GLY A 8 21.06 -17.65 5.67
CA GLY A 8 21.08 -16.39 4.95
C GLY A 8 21.90 -16.51 3.67
N ALA A 9 21.34 -16.08 2.54
CA ALA A 9 21.94 -16.27 1.22
C ALA A 9 22.19 -14.95 0.49
N SER A 10 22.36 -13.84 1.22
CA SER A 10 22.56 -12.49 0.69
C SER A 10 24.01 -12.21 0.27
N GLY A 11 24.37 -10.95 0.00
CA GLY A 11 25.74 -10.56 -0.37
C GLY A 11 26.78 -10.90 0.70
N HIS A 12 26.44 -10.74 1.99
CA HIS A 12 27.35 -11.06 3.09
C HIS A 12 27.67 -12.57 3.18
N ALA A 13 26.74 -13.43 2.77
CA ALA A 13 26.96 -14.87 2.80
C ALA A 13 28.07 -15.31 1.83
N LYS A 14 28.28 -14.59 0.74
CA LYS A 14 29.33 -14.92 -0.24
C LYS A 14 30.73 -14.87 0.36
N VAL A 15 31.01 -13.85 1.19
CA VAL A 15 32.34 -13.71 1.83
C VAL A 15 32.55 -14.69 2.97
N ILE A 16 31.48 -15.13 3.64
CA ILE A 16 31.55 -16.19 4.65
C ILE A 16 31.81 -17.54 3.99
N VAL A 17 31.13 -17.84 2.89
CA VAL A 17 31.37 -19.07 2.11
C VAL A 17 32.81 -19.15 1.65
N GLU A 18 33.36 -18.08 1.08
CA GLU A 18 34.77 -18.03 0.68
C GLU A 18 35.72 -18.30 1.87
N ALA A 19 35.44 -17.72 3.04
CA ALA A 19 36.24 -17.97 4.24
C ALA A 19 36.19 -19.45 4.67
N ILE A 20 35.02 -20.08 4.65
CA ILE A 20 34.84 -21.49 4.98
C ILE A 20 35.56 -22.39 3.97
N GLU A 21 35.43 -22.11 2.68
CA GLU A 21 36.10 -22.87 1.61
C GLU A 21 37.62 -22.83 1.78
N LEU A 22 38.17 -21.66 2.15
CA LEU A 22 39.60 -21.48 2.39
C LEU A 22 40.09 -22.14 3.69
N GLN A 23 39.26 -22.27 4.72
CA GLN A 23 39.60 -23.02 5.93
C GLN A 23 39.79 -24.50 5.63
N ASN A 24 39.05 -25.05 4.67
CA ASN A 24 39.12 -26.46 4.27
C ASN A 24 38.86 -27.44 5.43
N GLU A 25 37.97 -27.05 6.36
CA GLU A 25 37.56 -27.86 7.54
C GLU A 25 36.13 -28.40 7.42
N TYR A 26 35.28 -27.68 6.68
CA TYR A 26 33.84 -27.92 6.60
C TYR A 26 33.36 -28.15 5.16
N GLU A 27 32.32 -28.97 5.03
CA GLU A 27 31.60 -29.20 3.78
C GLU A 27 30.27 -28.44 3.82
N ILE A 28 30.09 -27.46 2.92
CA ILE A 28 28.85 -26.67 2.85
C ILE A 28 27.77 -27.49 2.12
N CYS A 29 26.70 -27.85 2.84
CA CYS A 29 25.57 -28.60 2.28
C CYS A 29 24.62 -27.74 1.46
N GLY A 30 24.56 -26.43 1.74
CA GLY A 30 23.64 -25.52 1.09
C GLY A 30 23.27 -24.32 1.96
N PHE A 31 22.33 -23.54 1.46
CA PHE A 31 21.80 -22.35 2.11
C PHE A 31 20.39 -22.58 2.67
N ILE A 32 20.09 -21.84 3.73
CA ILE A 32 18.73 -21.67 4.27
C ILE A 32 18.37 -20.19 4.22
N ASP A 33 17.27 -19.82 3.55
CA ASP A 33 16.84 -18.42 3.42
C ASP A 33 15.33 -18.33 3.14
N SER A 34 14.55 -17.82 4.09
CA SER A 34 13.09 -17.70 3.99
C SER A 34 12.60 -16.67 2.97
N TYR A 35 13.49 -15.82 2.44
CA TYR A 35 13.13 -14.78 1.47
C TYR A 35 13.50 -15.13 0.03
N LYS A 36 14.22 -16.24 -0.18
CA LYS A 36 14.67 -16.71 -1.48
C LYS A 36 14.04 -18.03 -1.88
N THR A 37 13.96 -18.24 -3.18
CA THR A 37 13.34 -19.43 -3.76
C THR A 37 14.25 -20.65 -3.54
N LYS A 38 13.69 -21.72 -2.96
CA LYS A 38 14.31 -23.05 -2.90
C LYS A 38 14.73 -23.52 -4.30
N GLY A 39 15.86 -24.21 -4.41
CA GLY A 39 16.40 -24.70 -5.68
C GLY A 39 17.21 -23.68 -6.48
N LYS A 40 17.26 -22.42 -6.06
CA LYS A 40 18.18 -21.44 -6.66
C LYS A 40 19.59 -21.60 -6.08
N ASN A 41 20.59 -21.34 -6.90
CA ASN A 41 21.98 -21.35 -6.48
C ASN A 41 22.46 -19.96 -6.05
N VAL A 42 23.30 -19.93 -5.01
CA VAL A 42 24.14 -18.80 -4.64
C VAL A 42 25.58 -19.30 -4.65
N LEU A 43 26.43 -18.68 -5.47
CA LEU A 43 27.71 -19.29 -5.85
C LEU A 43 27.45 -20.71 -6.41
N ASN A 44 28.08 -21.73 -5.83
CA ASN A 44 27.96 -23.12 -6.26
C ASN A 44 27.04 -23.97 -5.36
N TYR A 45 26.30 -23.34 -4.43
CA TYR A 45 25.46 -24.06 -3.46
C TYR A 45 23.98 -23.71 -3.60
N GLU A 46 23.14 -24.72 -3.42
CA GLU A 46 21.68 -24.62 -3.53
C GLU A 46 21.05 -24.04 -2.26
N ILE A 47 19.96 -23.30 -2.41
CA ILE A 47 19.04 -22.94 -1.33
C ILE A 47 18.10 -24.12 -1.05
N LEU A 48 18.29 -24.77 0.10
CA LEU A 48 17.58 -25.99 0.50
C LEU A 48 16.14 -25.71 0.99
N GLY A 49 15.87 -24.49 1.44
CA GLY A 49 14.58 -24.08 1.97
C GLY A 49 14.69 -22.93 2.97
N ALA A 50 13.73 -22.86 3.87
CA ALA A 50 13.68 -21.94 5.00
C ALA A 50 14.11 -22.65 6.30
N GLU A 51 14.26 -21.88 7.37
CA GLU A 51 14.78 -22.35 8.66
C GLU A 51 13.97 -23.50 9.29
N GLU A 52 12.70 -23.66 8.90
CA GLU A 52 11.86 -24.79 9.29
C GLU A 52 12.40 -26.15 8.81
N CYS A 53 13.33 -26.17 7.84
CA CYS A 53 13.99 -27.40 7.38
C CYS A 53 15.12 -27.88 8.32
N ILE A 54 15.57 -27.06 9.27
CA ILE A 54 16.73 -27.38 10.13
C ILE A 54 16.56 -28.70 10.91
N PRO A 55 15.40 -29.02 11.53
CA PRO A 55 15.23 -30.29 12.24
C PRO A 55 15.41 -31.52 11.33
N GLU A 56 14.95 -31.45 10.08
CA GLU A 56 15.11 -32.53 9.11
C GLU A 56 16.59 -32.70 8.71
N LEU A 57 17.33 -31.61 8.62
CA LEU A 57 18.75 -31.61 8.29
C LEU A 57 19.60 -32.16 9.44
N VAL A 58 19.24 -31.82 10.68
CA VAL A 58 19.84 -32.38 11.90
C VAL A 58 19.63 -33.88 11.95
N ALA A 59 18.40 -34.37 11.67
CA ALA A 59 18.11 -35.80 11.60
C ALA A 59 18.91 -36.54 10.50
N LYS A 60 19.37 -35.82 9.47
CA LYS A 60 20.25 -36.32 8.39
C LYS A 60 21.75 -36.17 8.71
N GLY A 61 22.10 -35.75 9.94
CA GLY A 61 23.47 -35.62 10.41
C GLY A 61 24.13 -34.27 10.13
N VAL A 62 23.37 -33.26 9.69
CA VAL A 62 23.88 -31.88 9.49
C VAL A 62 23.53 -31.04 10.71
N THR A 63 24.38 -31.11 11.74
CA THR A 63 24.13 -30.53 13.08
C THR A 63 24.78 -29.17 13.30
N LYS A 64 25.51 -28.64 12.32
CA LYS A 64 26.30 -27.41 12.45
C LYS A 64 25.92 -26.37 11.41
N GLY A 65 26.11 -25.10 11.72
CA GLY A 65 25.95 -24.03 10.74
C GLY A 65 26.47 -22.66 11.17
N VAL A 66 26.33 -21.69 10.27
CA VAL A 66 26.72 -20.29 10.51
C VAL A 66 25.60 -19.35 10.05
N ILE A 67 25.33 -18.30 10.83
CA ILE A 67 24.37 -17.26 10.44
C ILE A 67 25.08 -16.18 9.63
N ALA A 68 24.86 -16.18 8.33
CA ALA A 68 25.39 -15.23 7.36
C ALA A 68 24.46 -14.01 7.13
N ILE A 69 23.89 -13.48 8.22
CA ILE A 69 23.03 -12.29 8.23
C ILE A 69 23.82 -11.10 8.79
N GLY A 70 23.98 -10.06 7.98
CA GLY A 70 24.80 -8.90 8.34
C GLY A 70 24.19 -8.01 9.43
N ASP A 71 22.87 -7.83 9.44
CA ASP A 71 22.21 -6.99 10.45
C ASP A 71 22.21 -7.69 11.83
N ASN A 72 22.65 -6.95 12.85
CA ASN A 72 22.90 -7.47 14.20
C ASN A 72 21.66 -8.05 14.85
N TYR A 73 20.55 -7.31 14.82
CA TYR A 73 19.33 -7.73 15.49
C TYR A 73 18.62 -8.84 14.72
N THR A 74 18.61 -8.76 13.39
CA THR A 74 18.09 -9.84 12.54
C THR A 74 18.84 -11.15 12.74
N ARG A 75 20.18 -11.08 12.91
CA ARG A 75 21.02 -12.24 13.23
C ARG A 75 20.67 -12.85 14.59
N TYR A 76 20.42 -12.04 15.61
CA TYR A 76 19.93 -12.51 16.92
C TYR A 76 18.56 -13.17 16.84
N VAL A 77 17.59 -12.56 16.16
CA VAL A 77 16.26 -13.16 15.98
C VAL A 77 16.36 -14.52 15.29
N MET A 78 17.23 -14.64 14.28
CA MET A 78 17.47 -15.91 13.60
C MET A 78 18.11 -16.96 14.51
N GLU A 79 19.12 -16.59 15.30
CA GLU A 79 19.74 -17.49 16.28
C GLU A 79 18.71 -18.04 17.26
N GLN A 80 17.88 -17.17 17.84
CA GLN A 80 16.82 -17.55 18.76
C GLN A 80 15.79 -18.46 18.10
N LYS A 81 15.46 -18.21 16.83
CA LYS A 81 14.53 -19.05 16.07
C LYS A 81 15.10 -20.45 15.85
N ILE A 82 16.35 -20.56 15.43
CA ILE A 82 17.02 -21.84 15.20
C ILE A 82 17.15 -22.64 16.49
N ARG A 83 17.56 -22.00 17.59
CA ARG A 83 17.69 -22.63 18.90
C ARG A 83 16.36 -23.22 19.40
N LYS A 84 15.23 -22.58 19.07
CA LYS A 84 13.88 -23.10 19.36
C LYS A 84 13.51 -24.28 18.47
N LEU A 85 13.97 -24.30 17.22
CA LEU A 85 13.69 -25.37 16.26
C LEU A 85 14.53 -26.63 16.54
N SER A 86 15.79 -26.47 16.94
CA SER A 86 16.67 -27.58 17.29
C SER A 86 17.68 -27.17 18.35
N SER A 87 17.63 -27.80 19.52
CA SER A 87 18.61 -27.62 20.60
C SER A 87 19.96 -28.27 20.31
N GLU A 88 20.00 -29.21 19.36
CA GLU A 88 21.20 -29.94 18.95
C GLU A 88 21.98 -29.20 17.86
N PHE A 89 21.44 -28.11 17.32
CA PHE A 89 22.10 -27.34 16.26
C PHE A 89 23.18 -26.43 16.85
N GLU A 90 24.41 -26.61 16.39
CA GLU A 90 25.59 -25.88 16.84
C GLU A 90 25.99 -24.78 15.85
N PHE A 91 26.39 -23.63 16.39
CA PHE A 91 26.89 -22.52 15.57
C PHE A 91 28.41 -22.50 15.55
N ILE A 92 28.98 -22.63 14.35
CA ILE A 92 30.43 -22.58 14.17
C ILE A 92 30.95 -21.14 14.16
N THR A 93 32.18 -20.97 14.63
CA THR A 93 32.94 -19.73 14.46
C THR A 93 33.76 -19.84 13.18
N VAL A 94 33.65 -18.83 12.30
CA VAL A 94 34.36 -18.80 11.01
C VAL A 94 35.48 -17.78 11.10
N ILE A 95 36.72 -18.21 10.87
CA ILE A 95 37.91 -17.36 10.90
C ILE A 95 38.64 -17.54 9.57
N HIS A 96 38.60 -16.49 8.74
CA HIS A 96 39.30 -16.48 7.47
C HIS A 96 40.81 -16.72 7.68
N PRO A 97 41.48 -17.58 6.90
CA PRO A 97 42.90 -17.94 7.13
C PRO A 97 43.89 -16.77 7.11
N SER A 98 43.55 -15.67 6.42
CA SER A 98 44.37 -14.44 6.42
C SER A 98 44.15 -13.53 7.65
N ALA A 99 43.14 -13.80 8.48
CA ALA A 99 42.93 -13.05 9.71
C ALA A 99 44.05 -13.35 10.71
N ARG A 100 44.50 -12.32 11.42
CA ARG A 100 45.53 -12.46 12.47
C ARG A 100 44.85 -12.41 13.82
N VAL A 101 44.72 -13.55 14.47
CA VAL A 101 44.12 -13.67 15.80
C VAL A 101 45.21 -13.98 16.81
N SER A 102 45.35 -13.11 17.83
CA SER A 102 46.26 -13.37 18.94
C SER A 102 45.88 -14.65 19.68
N LYS A 103 46.88 -15.45 20.06
CA LYS A 103 46.69 -16.66 20.89
C LYS A 103 46.13 -16.38 22.29
N TYR A 104 46.15 -15.12 22.72
CA TYR A 104 45.61 -14.66 24.00
C TYR A 104 44.19 -14.09 23.87
N ALA A 105 43.68 -13.95 22.64
CA ALA A 105 42.32 -13.47 22.41
C ALA A 105 41.29 -14.57 22.69
N LYS A 106 40.09 -14.15 23.10
CA LYS A 106 38.93 -15.04 23.32
C LYS A 106 37.85 -14.72 22.29
N ILE A 107 37.34 -15.75 21.61
CA ILE A 107 36.34 -15.60 20.55
C ILE A 107 35.10 -16.42 20.92
N GLY A 108 33.94 -15.76 20.96
CA GLY A 108 32.65 -16.41 21.17
C GLY A 108 32.20 -17.27 19.99
N ARG A 109 31.14 -18.05 20.23
CA ARG A 109 30.57 -18.96 19.21
C ARG A 109 29.79 -18.18 18.16
N GLY A 110 29.64 -18.76 16.97
CA GLY A 110 28.88 -18.12 15.88
C GLY A 110 29.51 -16.84 15.31
N THR A 111 30.70 -16.46 15.79
CA THR A 111 31.40 -15.25 15.38
C THR A 111 32.10 -15.44 14.04
N VAL A 112 32.11 -14.40 13.23
CA VAL A 112 32.71 -14.39 11.90
C VAL A 112 33.83 -13.36 11.86
N ILE A 113 35.04 -13.81 11.53
CA ILE A 113 36.23 -12.98 11.36
C ILE A 113 36.71 -13.11 9.91
N LEU A 114 36.59 -12.03 9.15
CA LEU A 114 36.82 -12.02 7.70
C LEU A 114 38.26 -11.61 7.33
N THR A 115 38.52 -11.60 6.02
CA THR A 115 39.83 -11.40 5.40
C THR A 115 40.63 -10.27 6.03
N SER A 116 41.85 -10.59 6.48
CA SER A 116 42.84 -9.63 7.00
C SER A 116 42.38 -8.83 8.22
N ALA A 117 41.35 -9.28 8.94
CA ALA A 117 41.00 -8.71 10.24
C ALA A 117 42.10 -9.01 11.29
N ASN A 118 42.34 -8.08 12.21
CA ASN A 118 43.40 -8.20 13.23
C ASN A 118 42.81 -8.14 14.65
N ILE A 119 42.97 -9.22 15.40
CA ILE A 119 42.55 -9.33 16.81
C ILE A 119 43.80 -9.36 17.69
N ASN A 120 43.98 -8.32 18.49
CA ASN A 120 45.19 -8.13 19.28
C ASN A 120 45.16 -8.90 20.61
N ALA A 121 46.26 -8.85 21.36
CA ALA A 121 46.42 -9.54 22.64
C ALA A 121 45.33 -9.13 23.65
N ASP A 122 44.87 -10.11 24.43
CA ASP A 122 43.88 -9.98 25.50
C ASP A 122 42.53 -9.39 25.09
N ALA A 123 42.24 -9.32 23.78
CA ALA A 123 40.94 -8.94 23.27
C ALA A 123 39.89 -10.05 23.53
N THR A 124 38.69 -9.65 23.91
CA THR A 124 37.55 -10.55 24.13
C THR A 124 36.41 -10.19 23.18
N ILE A 125 35.99 -11.16 22.36
CA ILE A 125 34.88 -11.02 21.42
C ILE A 125 33.78 -11.99 21.85
N GLY A 126 32.57 -11.46 21.98
CA GLY A 126 31.36 -12.20 22.36
C GLY A 126 30.82 -13.09 21.24
N ASP A 127 29.61 -13.59 21.46
CA ASP A 127 28.94 -14.50 20.55
C ASP A 127 28.34 -13.77 19.35
N PHE A 128 28.29 -14.43 18.19
CA PHE A 128 27.66 -13.95 16.95
C PHE A 128 28.13 -12.56 16.52
N CYS A 129 29.39 -12.22 16.79
CA CYS A 129 30.01 -10.99 16.34
C CYS A 129 30.45 -11.08 14.88
N ILE A 130 30.54 -9.94 14.20
CA ILE A 130 31.15 -9.86 12.86
C ILE A 130 32.32 -8.88 12.89
N LEU A 131 33.50 -9.36 12.52
CA LEU A 131 34.66 -8.53 12.23
C LEU A 131 34.99 -8.63 10.75
N ASN A 132 34.78 -7.54 10.03
CA ASN A 132 34.80 -7.53 8.58
C ASN A 132 36.20 -7.27 8.00
N THR A 133 36.31 -7.28 6.67
CA THR A 133 37.59 -7.19 5.96
C THR A 133 38.45 -6.00 6.38
N ASN A 134 39.74 -6.24 6.66
CA ASN A 134 40.70 -5.21 7.08
C ASN A 134 40.29 -4.43 8.34
N SER A 135 39.41 -4.96 9.18
CA SER A 135 39.09 -4.34 10.48
C SER A 135 40.06 -4.77 11.58
N ASN A 136 40.05 -4.09 12.72
CA ASN A 136 40.76 -4.58 13.90
C ASN A 136 39.96 -4.42 15.21
N LEU A 137 40.39 -5.16 16.21
CA LEU A 137 40.09 -4.91 17.61
C LEU A 137 41.43 -4.73 18.35
N GLY A 138 41.61 -3.58 19.00
CA GLY A 138 42.81 -3.24 19.75
C GLY A 138 43.08 -4.19 20.92
N HIS A 139 44.29 -4.12 21.49
CA HIS A 139 44.64 -4.91 22.68
C HIS A 139 43.70 -4.57 23.85
N ASP A 140 43.40 -5.54 24.72
CA ASP A 140 42.46 -5.38 25.84
C ASP A 140 41.04 -4.93 25.40
N GLY A 141 40.72 -5.01 24.11
CA GLY A 141 39.42 -4.62 23.57
C GLY A 141 38.33 -5.62 23.93
N ILE A 142 37.13 -5.12 24.22
CA ILE A 142 35.96 -5.95 24.52
C ILE A 142 34.89 -5.65 23.47
N MET A 143 34.45 -6.66 22.75
CA MET A 143 33.33 -6.59 21.82
C MET A 143 32.24 -7.55 22.30
N LYS A 144 31.09 -7.02 22.72
CA LYS A 144 29.98 -7.83 23.22
C LYS A 144 29.14 -8.45 22.10
N ASP A 145 28.24 -9.35 22.51
CA ASP A 145 27.44 -10.19 21.63
C ASP A 145 26.69 -9.43 20.53
N PHE A 146 26.56 -10.08 19.38
CA PHE A 146 25.86 -9.59 18.19
C PHE A 146 26.36 -8.26 17.63
N SER A 147 27.51 -7.75 18.06
CA SER A 147 28.07 -6.51 17.51
C SER A 147 28.79 -6.74 16.19
N SER A 148 28.99 -5.66 15.44
CA SER A 148 29.65 -5.69 14.14
C SER A 148 30.66 -4.57 13.97
N ILE A 149 31.82 -4.92 13.44
CA ILE A 149 32.86 -4.01 12.98
C ILE A 149 32.94 -4.16 11.46
N ALA A 150 32.58 -3.11 10.72
CA ALA A 150 32.55 -3.10 9.26
C ALA A 150 33.96 -2.99 8.64
N PRO A 151 34.10 -3.06 7.30
CA PRO A 151 35.43 -3.06 6.68
C PRO A 151 36.24 -1.80 7.00
N ALA A 152 37.57 -1.97 7.09
CA ALA A 152 38.53 -0.90 7.33
C ALA A 152 38.27 -0.05 8.60
N VAL A 153 37.51 -0.58 9.56
CA VAL A 153 37.33 0.08 10.86
C VAL A 153 38.58 -0.11 11.71
N THR A 154 39.01 0.98 12.37
CA THR A 154 40.14 0.97 13.30
C THR A 154 39.67 1.25 14.73
N ILE A 155 39.91 0.30 15.64
CA ILE A 155 39.59 0.37 17.07
C ILE A 155 40.90 0.44 17.88
N GLY A 156 41.02 1.47 18.72
CA GLY A 156 42.14 1.64 19.67
C GLY A 156 42.14 0.59 20.79
N GLY A 157 43.22 0.60 21.59
CA GLY A 157 43.33 -0.30 22.75
C GLY A 157 42.28 -0.02 23.83
N THR A 158 41.90 -1.06 24.58
CA THR A 158 41.01 -0.96 25.75
C THR A 158 39.67 -0.29 25.44
N VAL A 159 39.14 -0.53 24.23
CA VAL A 159 37.81 -0.07 23.82
C VAL A 159 36.77 -1.13 24.14
N VAL A 160 35.63 -0.71 24.70
CA VAL A 160 34.46 -1.56 24.91
C VAL A 160 33.40 -1.23 23.87
N ILE A 161 32.92 -2.23 23.13
CA ILE A 161 31.80 -2.16 22.19
C ILE A 161 30.64 -2.94 22.78
N GLY A 162 29.56 -2.24 23.12
CA GLY A 162 28.32 -2.80 23.67
C GLY A 162 27.63 -3.78 22.74
N GLU A 163 26.58 -4.44 23.22
CA GLU A 163 25.81 -5.44 22.46
C GLU A 163 25.06 -4.80 21.29
N PHE A 164 24.90 -5.54 20.19
CA PHE A 164 24.18 -5.09 18.99
C PHE A 164 24.72 -3.82 18.34
N SER A 165 25.89 -3.32 18.75
CA SER A 165 26.47 -2.10 18.23
C SER A 165 27.16 -2.35 16.89
N ALA A 166 27.06 -1.38 15.99
CA ALA A 166 27.65 -1.45 14.66
C ALA A 166 28.58 -0.26 14.40
N ILE A 167 29.85 -0.58 14.13
CA ILE A 167 30.84 0.39 13.71
C ILE A 167 30.95 0.34 12.20
N SER A 168 30.43 1.37 11.51
CA SER A 168 30.30 1.37 10.05
C SER A 168 31.63 1.63 9.33
N ILE A 169 31.65 1.30 8.04
CA ILE A 169 32.85 1.23 7.20
C ILE A 169 33.79 2.43 7.37
N GLY A 170 35.08 2.15 7.57
CA GLY A 170 36.13 3.17 7.66
C GLY A 170 36.11 4.06 8.91
N ALA A 171 35.26 3.79 9.91
CA ALA A 171 35.27 4.56 11.15
C ALA A 171 36.51 4.27 12.01
N THR A 172 36.92 5.25 12.82
CA THR A 172 38.03 5.15 13.77
C THR A 172 37.55 5.46 15.19
N VAL A 173 37.88 4.60 16.14
CA VAL A 173 37.55 4.76 17.56
C VAL A 173 38.85 4.87 18.36
N LEU A 174 39.04 5.97 19.09
CA LEU A 174 40.21 6.15 19.95
C LEU A 174 40.20 5.18 21.14
N GLN A 175 41.38 4.95 21.72
CA GLN A 175 41.60 4.06 22.86
C GLN A 175 40.86 4.49 24.14
N ASN A 176 40.66 3.55 25.07
CA ASN A 176 40.04 3.77 26.39
C ASN A 176 38.62 4.35 26.33
N LEU A 177 37.85 3.99 25.31
CA LEU A 177 36.47 4.46 25.12
C LEU A 177 35.46 3.33 25.28
N THR A 178 34.24 3.71 25.68
CA THR A 178 33.08 2.84 25.70
C THR A 178 32.06 3.30 24.66
N ILE A 179 31.67 2.37 23.79
CA ILE A 179 30.51 2.47 22.91
C ILE A 179 29.39 1.66 23.57
N GLY A 180 28.28 2.29 23.90
CA GLY A 180 27.13 1.65 24.52
C GLY A 180 26.46 0.60 23.63
N ASP A 181 25.39 -0.02 24.13
CA ASP A 181 24.62 -1.03 23.39
C ASP A 181 23.74 -0.39 22.30
N HIS A 182 23.46 -1.12 21.22
CA HIS A 182 22.64 -0.68 20.08
C HIS A 182 23.10 0.61 19.38
N VAL A 183 24.39 0.97 19.51
CA VAL A 183 24.96 2.17 18.90
C VAL A 183 25.28 1.93 17.44
N VAL A 184 25.04 2.94 16.60
CA VAL A 184 25.58 2.96 15.23
C VAL A 184 26.57 4.10 15.09
N ILE A 185 27.83 3.76 14.89
CA ILE A 185 28.85 4.70 14.45
C ILE A 185 28.83 4.78 12.93
N GLY A 186 28.68 5.99 12.41
CA GLY A 186 28.59 6.29 11.00
C GLY A 186 29.85 5.97 10.20
N ALA A 187 29.69 5.80 8.89
CA ALA A 187 30.80 5.53 8.00
C ALA A 187 31.82 6.69 8.03
N GLY A 188 33.11 6.34 8.14
CA GLY A 188 34.21 7.31 8.20
C GLY A 188 34.22 8.21 9.44
N ALA A 189 33.44 7.91 10.48
CA ALA A 189 33.39 8.75 11.68
C ALA A 189 34.64 8.60 12.56
N LEU A 190 35.01 9.66 13.28
CA LEU A 190 36.10 9.66 14.27
C LEU A 190 35.53 9.79 15.68
N VAL A 191 35.52 8.71 16.45
CA VAL A 191 35.01 8.68 17.82
C VAL A 191 36.11 9.04 18.80
N THR A 192 35.95 10.18 19.45
CA THR A 192 36.94 10.78 20.37
C THR A 192 36.51 10.76 21.84
N ARG A 193 35.30 10.26 22.12
CA ARG A 193 34.69 10.18 23.46
C ARG A 193 33.72 9.01 23.54
N ASN A 194 33.33 8.65 24.76
CA ASN A 194 32.29 7.64 24.99
C ASN A 194 31.00 7.99 24.25
N VAL A 195 30.28 6.96 23.81
CA VAL A 195 29.01 7.09 23.09
C VAL A 195 27.95 6.32 23.87
N ASP A 196 26.91 7.02 24.29
CA ASP A 196 25.79 6.43 25.03
C ASP A 196 25.05 5.38 24.20
N ALA A 197 24.38 4.44 24.87
CA ALA A 197 23.58 3.41 24.22
C ALA A 197 22.41 4.00 23.41
N PHE A 198 21.90 3.24 22.44
CA PHE A 198 20.69 3.58 21.66
C PHE A 198 20.78 4.88 20.86
N VAL A 199 21.94 5.14 20.25
CA VAL A 199 22.13 6.34 19.41
C VAL A 199 22.83 6.04 18.09
N THR A 200 22.56 6.87 17.08
CA THR A 200 23.42 6.98 15.91
C THR A 200 24.37 8.16 16.12
N SER A 201 25.68 7.93 15.95
CA SER A 201 26.72 8.95 16.03
C SER A 201 27.49 9.06 14.71
N TYR A 202 27.69 10.27 14.18
CA TYR A 202 28.28 10.50 12.86
C TYR A 202 29.26 11.69 12.88
N GLY A 203 30.24 11.70 11.97
CA GLY A 203 31.10 12.84 11.69
C GLY A 203 32.52 12.76 12.26
N ILE A 204 33.28 13.83 12.06
CA ILE A 204 34.67 13.99 12.51
C ILE A 204 34.78 15.35 13.24
N PRO A 205 34.82 15.38 14.58
CA PRO A 205 34.58 14.26 15.49
C PRO A 205 33.11 13.79 15.47
N ALA A 206 32.90 12.53 15.83
CA ALA A 206 31.58 11.91 15.85
C ALA A 206 30.66 12.56 16.91
N LYS A 207 29.45 12.89 16.52
CA LYS A 207 28.40 13.43 17.40
C LYS A 207 27.11 12.64 17.24
N THR A 208 26.38 12.47 18.33
CA THR A 208 25.03 11.91 18.32
C THR A 208 24.10 12.73 17.43
N ILE A 209 23.49 12.09 16.44
CA ILE A 209 22.58 12.73 15.47
C ILE A 209 21.12 12.33 15.68
N LYS A 210 20.86 11.13 16.23
CA LYS A 210 19.52 10.68 16.58
C LYS A 210 19.55 9.55 17.61
N LYS A 211 18.44 9.38 18.31
CA LYS A 211 18.16 8.18 19.12
C LYS A 211 17.80 7.01 18.20
N ARG A 212 17.95 5.80 18.71
CA ARG A 212 17.61 4.54 18.07
C ARG A 212 16.70 3.72 18.97
N GLU A 213 15.85 2.91 18.34
CA GLU A 213 15.05 1.91 19.04
C GLU A 213 15.72 0.53 19.00
N ILE A 214 15.34 -0.34 19.94
CA ILE A 214 15.76 -1.75 19.91
C ILE A 214 15.31 -2.38 18.59
N GLY A 215 16.23 -3.05 17.90
CA GLY A 215 15.97 -3.71 16.64
C GLY A 215 15.84 -2.80 15.42
N GLU A 216 16.08 -1.49 15.55
CA GLU A 216 16.14 -0.60 14.39
C GLU A 216 17.27 -1.02 13.43
N ALA A 217 16.91 -1.47 12.23
CA ALA A 217 17.87 -1.90 11.22
C ALA A 217 18.88 -0.78 10.89
N TYR A 218 20.17 -1.10 10.87
CA TYR A 218 21.22 -0.15 10.48
C TYR A 218 21.74 -0.38 9.07
N LEU A 219 21.56 -1.59 8.52
CA LEU A 219 21.82 -1.91 7.13
C LEU A 219 20.52 -1.77 6.34
N LYS A 220 20.42 -0.76 5.47
CA LYS A 220 19.30 -0.66 4.53
C LYS A 220 19.52 -1.64 3.39
N SER A 221 18.74 -2.73 3.32
CA SER A 221 18.54 -3.44 2.05
C SER A 221 17.66 -2.57 1.14
N ALA A 222 17.88 -2.66 -0.18
CA ALA A 222 16.94 -2.05 -1.12
C ALA A 222 15.52 -2.59 -0.84
N PRO A 223 14.49 -1.73 -0.80
CA PRO A 223 13.13 -2.16 -0.53
C PRO A 223 12.72 -3.25 -1.51
N LYS A 224 12.21 -4.37 -0.98
CA LYS A 224 11.70 -5.48 -1.79
C LYS A 224 10.32 -5.11 -2.29
N ILE A 225 10.25 -4.62 -3.52
CA ILE A 225 8.98 -4.35 -4.18
C ILE A 225 8.46 -5.63 -4.85
N SER A 226 7.22 -6.01 -4.53
CA SER A 226 6.45 -7.02 -5.25
C SER A 226 5.26 -6.39 -5.97
N PHE A 227 4.90 -6.97 -7.11
CA PHE A 227 3.68 -6.65 -7.84
C PHE A 227 2.92 -7.95 -8.10
N SER A 228 1.62 -7.96 -7.83
CA SER A 228 0.77 -9.13 -8.04
C SER A 228 -0.60 -8.73 -8.59
N VAL A 229 -1.24 -9.68 -9.27
CA VAL A 229 -2.63 -9.56 -9.72
C VAL A 229 -3.43 -10.63 -9.00
N ARG A 230 -4.47 -10.22 -8.30
CA ARG A 230 -5.33 -11.08 -7.50
C ARG A 230 -6.78 -10.95 -7.98
N HIS A 231 -7.65 -11.84 -7.55
CA HIS A 231 -9.05 -11.87 -7.95
C HIS A 231 -9.95 -12.26 -6.79
N VAL A 232 -11.21 -11.86 -6.85
CA VAL A 232 -12.27 -12.27 -5.93
C VAL A 232 -13.17 -13.29 -6.62
N ARG A 233 -13.04 -14.58 -6.27
CA ARG A 233 -13.85 -15.69 -6.82
C ARG A 233 -14.68 -16.44 -5.78
N GLY A 234 -14.46 -16.15 -4.50
CA GLY A 234 -15.21 -16.75 -3.40
C GLY A 234 -14.90 -16.07 -2.07
N GLU A 235 -15.48 -16.61 -1.01
CA GLU A 235 -15.44 -16.03 0.34
C GLU A 235 -14.01 -15.82 0.86
N LYS A 236 -13.10 -16.77 0.63
CA LYS A 236 -11.70 -16.64 1.04
C LYS A 236 -11.01 -15.43 0.39
N ASP A 237 -11.26 -15.21 -0.90
CA ASP A 237 -10.67 -14.09 -1.63
C ASP A 237 -11.30 -12.75 -1.21
N LEU A 238 -12.60 -12.77 -0.89
CA LEU A 238 -13.33 -11.63 -0.37
C LEU A 238 -12.73 -11.16 0.98
N VAL A 239 -12.50 -12.11 1.90
CA VAL A 239 -11.81 -11.84 3.16
C VAL A 239 -10.42 -11.27 2.92
N GLY A 240 -9.68 -11.84 1.97
CA GLY A 240 -8.36 -11.34 1.57
C GLY A 240 -8.38 -9.90 1.01
N TYR A 241 -9.39 -9.57 0.19
CA TYR A 241 -9.57 -8.22 -0.36
C TYR A 241 -9.93 -7.21 0.73
N LYS A 242 -10.86 -7.55 1.63
CA LYS A 242 -11.21 -6.70 2.78
C LYS A 242 -10.01 -6.44 3.67
N LYS A 243 -9.20 -7.47 3.95
CA LYS A 243 -7.94 -7.33 4.69
C LYS A 243 -6.93 -6.43 3.97
N LEU A 244 -6.78 -6.57 2.65
CA LEU A 244 -5.90 -5.70 1.86
C LEU A 244 -6.28 -4.21 2.01
N LEU A 245 -7.56 -3.87 1.98
CA LEU A 245 -8.00 -2.49 2.16
C LEU A 245 -7.65 -1.96 3.57
N GLN A 246 -7.75 -2.80 4.60
CA GLN A 246 -7.30 -2.47 5.96
C GLN A 246 -5.78 -2.26 6.02
N ASP A 247 -5.01 -3.16 5.41
CA ASP A 247 -3.53 -3.11 5.39
C ASP A 247 -3.00 -1.91 4.58
N LEU A 248 -3.79 -1.38 3.63
CA LEU A 248 -3.48 -0.13 2.92
C LEU A 248 -3.67 1.12 3.80
N ASN A 249 -4.25 0.99 4.98
CA ASN A 249 -4.62 2.11 5.85
C ASN A 249 -5.47 3.16 5.10
N ASN A 250 -6.42 2.70 4.28
CA ASN A 250 -7.31 3.57 3.53
C ASN A 250 -8.72 2.99 3.50
N SER A 251 -9.70 3.74 4.02
CA SER A 251 -11.08 3.30 4.18
C SER A 251 -12.03 3.79 3.09
N ASN A 252 -11.51 4.24 1.94
CA ASN A 252 -12.34 4.86 0.91
C ASN A 252 -13.52 3.94 0.48
N PRO A 253 -14.78 4.42 0.58
CA PRO A 253 -15.97 3.61 0.37
C PRO A 253 -16.06 3.07 -1.06
N PHE A 254 -15.57 3.80 -2.06
CA PHE A 254 -15.67 3.42 -3.47
C PHE A 254 -14.82 2.20 -3.83
N TYR A 255 -13.99 1.70 -2.90
CA TYR A 255 -13.21 0.48 -3.07
C TYR A 255 -13.80 -0.71 -2.29
N LYS A 256 -14.88 -0.52 -1.54
CA LYS A 256 -15.57 -1.60 -0.84
C LYS A 256 -16.28 -2.48 -1.86
N VAL A 257 -16.06 -3.78 -1.76
CA VAL A 257 -16.55 -4.78 -2.72
C VAL A 257 -18.08 -4.70 -2.93
N GLU A 258 -18.83 -4.36 -1.89
CA GLU A 258 -20.29 -4.18 -1.95
C GLU A 258 -20.70 -3.03 -2.90
N LEU A 259 -19.88 -1.98 -3.09
CA LEU A 259 -20.10 -0.95 -4.11
C LEU A 259 -19.53 -1.32 -5.49
N LEU A 260 -18.47 -2.13 -5.52
CA LEU A 260 -17.83 -2.55 -6.78
C LEU A 260 -18.67 -3.56 -7.56
N ASP A 261 -19.40 -4.42 -6.84
CA ASP A 261 -20.21 -5.52 -7.36
C ASP A 261 -21.65 -5.07 -7.65
N THR A 262 -21.80 -4.10 -8.56
CA THR A 262 -23.13 -3.74 -9.07
C THR A 262 -23.59 -4.85 -10.01
N SER A 263 -24.74 -5.45 -9.69
CA SER A 263 -25.42 -6.64 -10.26
C SER A 263 -25.43 -6.86 -11.79
N ASN A 264 -24.87 -5.97 -12.60
CA ASN A 264 -24.67 -6.11 -14.05
C ASN A 264 -23.20 -6.36 -14.48
N MET A 265 -22.21 -6.28 -13.57
CA MET A 265 -20.80 -6.61 -13.88
C MET A 265 -20.47 -8.11 -13.69
N ASN A 266 -21.43 -8.88 -13.17
CA ASN A 266 -21.34 -10.26 -12.66
C ASN A 266 -20.95 -11.35 -13.69
N LYS A 267 -20.55 -11.00 -14.91
CA LYS A 267 -20.00 -11.98 -15.87
C LYS A 267 -18.50 -12.18 -15.73
N HIS A 268 -17.80 -11.31 -15.00
CA HIS A 268 -16.35 -11.38 -14.82
C HIS A 268 -15.99 -11.19 -13.34
N PRO A 269 -15.08 -12.00 -12.79
CA PRO A 269 -14.64 -11.81 -11.41
C PRO A 269 -13.92 -10.47 -11.26
N LEU A 270 -14.10 -9.82 -10.10
CA LEU A 270 -13.32 -8.64 -9.73
C LEU A 270 -11.84 -9.01 -9.64
N CYS A 271 -11.00 -8.33 -10.40
CA CYS A 271 -9.55 -8.43 -10.32
C CYS A 271 -8.99 -7.19 -9.64
N TYR A 272 -7.77 -7.28 -9.09
CA TYR A 272 -7.09 -6.11 -8.56
C TYR A 272 -5.57 -6.28 -8.64
N PHE A 273 -4.91 -5.19 -9.02
CA PHE A 273 -3.45 -5.06 -8.93
C PHE A 273 -3.06 -4.73 -7.50
N VAL A 274 -1.92 -5.25 -7.03
CA VAL A 274 -1.32 -4.92 -5.74
C VAL A 274 0.17 -4.67 -5.90
N LEU A 275 0.65 -3.51 -5.45
CA LEU A 275 2.07 -3.22 -5.26
C LEU A 275 2.37 -3.23 -3.76
N GLU A 276 3.39 -3.99 -3.35
CA GLU A 276 3.81 -4.07 -1.95
C GLU A 276 5.29 -3.68 -1.84
N GLU A 277 5.66 -3.06 -0.72
CA GLU A 277 7.04 -2.83 -0.32
C GLU A 277 7.31 -3.59 0.98
N ASN A 278 8.27 -4.52 0.95
CA ASN A 278 8.58 -5.39 2.09
C ASN A 278 7.34 -6.12 2.64
N SER A 279 6.48 -6.60 1.74
CA SER A 279 5.20 -7.27 2.04
C SER A 279 4.12 -6.38 2.67
N ILE A 280 4.30 -5.05 2.68
CA ILE A 280 3.28 -4.08 3.08
C ILE A 280 2.61 -3.53 1.82
N PRO A 281 1.27 -3.63 1.66
CA PRO A 281 0.56 -3.04 0.54
C PRO A 281 0.71 -1.52 0.48
N ILE A 282 1.08 -1.02 -0.70
CA ILE A 282 1.22 0.42 -0.96
C ILE A 282 0.17 0.92 -1.93
N ILE A 283 -0.16 0.13 -2.95
CA ILE A 283 -1.13 0.49 -3.98
C ILE A 283 -2.01 -0.71 -4.29
N ALA A 284 -3.33 -0.52 -4.36
CA ALA A 284 -4.25 -1.47 -4.96
C ALA A 284 -5.11 -0.81 -6.03
N MET A 285 -5.45 -1.52 -7.10
CA MET A 285 -6.35 -0.98 -8.14
C MET A 285 -7.32 -2.05 -8.61
N PRO A 286 -8.63 -1.93 -8.32
CA PRO A 286 -9.64 -2.87 -8.80
C PRO A 286 -9.95 -2.66 -10.28
N PHE A 287 -10.23 -3.76 -10.99
CA PHE A 287 -10.60 -3.77 -12.40
C PHE A 287 -11.35 -5.05 -12.79
N TYR A 288 -12.00 -5.01 -13.93
CA TYR A 288 -12.59 -6.18 -14.59
C TYR A 288 -11.89 -6.42 -15.92
N ALA A 289 -11.48 -7.67 -16.16
CA ALA A 289 -10.95 -8.11 -17.45
C ALA A 289 -12.07 -8.82 -18.23
N ARG A 290 -12.50 -8.22 -19.33
CA ARG A 290 -13.65 -8.70 -20.12
C ARG A 290 -13.17 -9.31 -21.42
N SER A 291 -13.58 -10.55 -21.71
CA SER A 291 -13.29 -11.19 -22.99
C SER A 291 -13.91 -10.41 -24.16
N ILE A 292 -13.17 -10.29 -25.24
CA ILE A 292 -13.64 -9.66 -26.49
C ILE A 292 -14.01 -10.80 -27.43
N ASN A 293 -15.26 -10.79 -27.93
CA ASN A 293 -15.68 -11.73 -28.96
C ASN A 293 -15.17 -11.23 -30.33
N THR A 294 -14.23 -11.96 -30.92
CA THR A 294 -13.56 -11.62 -32.19
C THR A 294 -13.11 -12.88 -32.91
N ALA A 295 -13.11 -12.84 -34.24
CA ALA A 295 -12.58 -13.88 -35.12
C ALA A 295 -11.07 -14.15 -34.91
N LEU A 296 -10.34 -13.25 -34.22
CA LEU A 296 -8.93 -13.43 -33.86
C LEU A 296 -8.70 -14.42 -32.71
N GLY A 297 -9.78 -14.93 -32.09
CA GLY A 297 -9.77 -15.93 -31.02
C GLY A 297 -10.06 -15.36 -29.63
N ASP A 298 -10.51 -16.23 -28.73
CA ASP A 298 -11.07 -15.86 -27.39
C ASP A 298 -10.04 -15.41 -26.35
N SER A 299 -8.77 -15.27 -26.75
CA SER A 299 -7.68 -14.94 -25.82
C SER A 299 -7.59 -13.45 -25.47
N TYR A 300 -8.20 -12.57 -26.29
CA TYR A 300 -8.09 -11.13 -26.13
C TYR A 300 -9.12 -10.56 -25.15
N LYS A 301 -8.67 -9.62 -24.33
CA LYS A 301 -9.49 -8.97 -23.30
C LYS A 301 -9.35 -7.46 -23.36
N ASP A 302 -10.34 -6.77 -22.83
CA ASP A 302 -10.22 -5.38 -22.43
C ASP A 302 -10.32 -5.25 -20.91
N VAL A 303 -9.74 -4.17 -20.38
CA VAL A 303 -9.78 -3.86 -18.97
C VAL A 303 -10.68 -2.65 -18.76
N ILE A 304 -11.56 -2.76 -17.76
CA ILE A 304 -12.40 -1.65 -17.33
C ILE A 304 -12.35 -1.52 -15.81
N SER A 305 -12.21 -0.30 -15.28
CA SER A 305 -12.40 -0.10 -13.85
C SER A 305 -13.87 -0.35 -13.45
N PRO A 306 -14.15 -0.65 -12.17
CA PRO A 306 -15.50 -0.53 -11.64
C PRO A 306 -16.15 0.83 -11.94
N TYR A 307 -17.47 0.86 -11.86
CA TYR A 307 -18.23 2.11 -12.00
C TYR A 307 -18.02 3.01 -10.76
N GLY A 308 -18.17 4.32 -10.92
CA GLY A 308 -17.89 5.30 -9.86
C GLY A 308 -16.43 5.80 -9.83
N TYR A 309 -16.04 6.40 -8.71
CA TYR A 309 -14.67 6.86 -8.48
C TYR A 309 -13.77 5.66 -8.19
N SER A 310 -12.80 5.39 -9.06
CA SER A 310 -11.94 4.21 -8.97
C SER A 310 -10.48 4.57 -9.28
N GLY A 311 -9.73 3.68 -9.93
CA GLY A 311 -8.30 3.83 -10.19
C GLY A 311 -7.45 3.35 -9.00
N PRO A 312 -6.16 3.70 -8.94
CA PRO A 312 -5.28 3.29 -7.84
C PRO A 312 -5.72 3.87 -6.48
N LEU A 313 -5.90 3.01 -5.49
CA LEU A 313 -5.99 3.34 -4.07
C LEU A 313 -4.58 3.32 -3.47
N PHE A 314 -4.23 4.34 -2.71
CA PHE A 314 -2.90 4.48 -2.13
C PHE A 314 -2.93 4.35 -0.61
N ASN A 315 -1.88 3.74 -0.06
CA ASN A 315 -1.50 3.95 1.33
C ASN A 315 -0.96 5.38 1.48
N THR A 316 -1.70 6.23 2.17
CA THR A 316 -1.43 7.68 2.25
C THR A 316 -0.15 8.04 2.99
N GLU A 317 0.35 7.14 3.84
CA GLU A 317 1.57 7.36 4.64
C GLU A 317 2.84 6.94 3.89
N LEU A 318 2.74 5.93 3.01
CA LEU A 318 3.89 5.29 2.38
C LEU A 318 4.08 5.67 0.91
N ILE A 319 3.04 6.20 0.26
CA ILE A 319 3.07 6.47 -1.19
C ILE A 319 4.05 7.60 -1.55
N ASN A 320 4.73 7.44 -2.69
CA ASN A 320 5.54 8.50 -3.30
C ASN A 320 5.52 8.40 -4.84
N PRO A 321 5.91 9.47 -5.57
CA PRO A 321 5.85 9.50 -7.03
C PRO A 321 6.61 8.37 -7.75
N GLN A 322 7.74 7.90 -7.19
CA GLN A 322 8.49 6.79 -7.79
C GLN A 322 7.72 5.46 -7.71
N LEU A 323 7.02 5.21 -6.60
CA LEU A 323 6.17 4.01 -6.46
C LEU A 323 4.97 4.06 -7.41
N ILE A 324 4.34 5.22 -7.60
CA ILE A 324 3.25 5.39 -8.57
C ILE A 324 3.75 5.12 -9.99
N LYS A 325 4.89 5.70 -10.39
CA LYS A 325 5.50 5.45 -11.70
C LYS A 325 5.84 3.98 -11.90
N ARG A 326 6.37 3.33 -10.87
CA ARG A 326 6.71 1.89 -10.89
C ARG A 326 5.47 1.02 -11.02
N PHE A 327 4.39 1.35 -10.33
CA PHE A 327 3.10 0.67 -10.42
C PHE A 327 2.56 0.69 -11.85
N TRP A 328 2.46 1.85 -12.49
CA TRP A 328 1.97 1.95 -13.87
C TRP A 328 2.84 1.16 -14.85
N LYS A 329 4.16 1.16 -14.66
CA LYS A 329 5.07 0.32 -15.46
C LYS A 329 4.74 -1.16 -15.33
N HIS A 330 4.48 -1.65 -14.10
CA HIS A 330 4.10 -3.04 -13.88
C HIS A 330 2.73 -3.38 -14.48
N VAL A 331 1.75 -2.47 -14.37
CA VAL A 331 0.43 -2.61 -15.00
C VAL A 331 0.57 -2.72 -16.52
N ASP A 332 1.35 -1.84 -17.16
CA ASP A 332 1.57 -1.86 -18.60
C ASP A 332 2.30 -3.13 -19.07
N THR A 333 3.26 -3.64 -18.29
CA THR A 333 3.89 -4.94 -18.57
C THR A 333 2.87 -6.07 -18.48
N TRP A 334 2.06 -6.10 -17.43
CA TRP A 334 1.04 -7.13 -17.27
C TRP A 334 0.02 -7.12 -18.42
N TYR A 335 -0.39 -5.95 -18.90
CA TYR A 335 -1.28 -5.84 -20.06
C TYR A 335 -0.71 -6.48 -21.32
N LYS A 336 0.59 -6.27 -21.60
CA LYS A 336 1.27 -6.87 -22.76
C LYS A 336 1.36 -8.39 -22.63
N GLU A 337 1.62 -8.90 -21.43
CA GLU A 337 1.78 -10.33 -21.15
C GLU A 337 0.43 -11.10 -21.13
N ASN A 338 -0.70 -10.39 -21.00
CA ASN A 338 -2.02 -11.00 -20.81
C ASN A 338 -3.02 -10.68 -21.94
N ASN A 339 -2.53 -10.36 -23.14
CA ASN A 339 -3.35 -10.09 -24.33
C ASN A 339 -4.45 -9.03 -24.10
N ILE A 340 -4.13 -7.99 -23.31
CA ILE A 340 -5.04 -6.86 -23.14
C ILE A 340 -4.95 -5.96 -24.36
N VAL A 341 -6.11 -5.66 -24.96
CA VAL A 341 -6.22 -4.83 -26.17
C VAL A 341 -6.38 -3.36 -25.80
N SER A 342 -7.24 -3.06 -24.82
CA SER A 342 -7.52 -1.70 -24.37
C SER A 342 -7.86 -1.62 -22.88
N GLU A 343 -7.75 -0.42 -22.32
CA GLU A 343 -8.06 -0.10 -20.93
C GLU A 343 -8.91 1.17 -20.84
N PHE A 344 -10.00 1.10 -20.09
CA PHE A 344 -10.82 2.24 -19.67
C PHE A 344 -10.85 2.36 -18.13
N ILE A 345 -10.33 3.45 -17.59
CA ILE A 345 -10.31 3.70 -16.13
C ILE A 345 -11.13 4.94 -15.79
N ARG A 346 -11.91 4.85 -14.72
CA ARG A 346 -12.54 5.96 -14.01
C ARG A 346 -11.68 6.33 -12.83
N PHE A 347 -11.09 7.52 -12.82
CA PHE A 347 -10.22 7.96 -11.73
C PHE A 347 -11.02 8.63 -10.60
N SER A 348 -10.47 8.59 -9.40
CA SER A 348 -11.02 9.28 -8.25
C SER A 348 -10.67 10.76 -8.26
N LEU A 349 -11.38 11.54 -7.44
CA LEU A 349 -11.24 13.00 -7.38
C LEU A 349 -9.99 13.48 -6.60
N ASN A 350 -9.09 12.56 -6.23
CA ASN A 350 -7.89 12.79 -5.42
C ASN A 350 -6.60 12.70 -6.24
N GLU A 351 -6.67 12.99 -7.55
CA GLU A 351 -5.53 12.96 -8.46
C GLU A 351 -4.81 11.60 -8.55
N ASN A 352 -5.51 10.49 -8.29
CA ASN A 352 -4.92 9.15 -8.40
C ASN A 352 -4.60 8.69 -9.85
N HIS A 353 -4.71 9.59 -10.82
CA HIS A 353 -4.31 9.42 -12.21
C HIS A 353 -2.86 9.83 -12.50
N LEU A 354 -2.12 10.33 -11.50
CA LEU A 354 -0.71 10.72 -11.69
C LEU A 354 0.13 9.59 -12.28
N HIS A 355 1.01 9.95 -13.22
CA HIS A 355 1.86 9.03 -13.99
C HIS A 355 1.11 7.98 -14.84
N TYR A 356 -0.20 8.13 -15.03
CA TYR A 356 -0.96 7.30 -15.97
C TYR A 356 -0.35 7.38 -17.37
N SER A 357 -0.12 6.22 -17.98
CA SER A 357 0.58 6.09 -19.27
C SER A 357 -0.35 6.19 -20.48
N GLY A 358 -1.67 6.18 -20.29
CA GLY A 358 -2.65 6.35 -21.35
C GLY A 358 -3.04 7.82 -21.57
N LYS A 359 -4.09 8.02 -22.38
CA LYS A 359 -4.67 9.35 -22.59
C LYS A 359 -5.66 9.67 -21.47
N LEU A 360 -5.39 10.75 -20.75
CA LEU A 360 -6.29 11.29 -19.73
C LEU A 360 -7.32 12.22 -20.37
N ILE A 361 -8.60 12.00 -20.09
CA ILE A 361 -9.72 12.78 -20.64
C ILE A 361 -10.50 13.44 -19.50
N PRO A 362 -10.54 14.78 -19.42
CA PRO A 362 -11.45 15.46 -18.50
C PRO A 362 -12.88 15.17 -18.95
N SER A 363 -13.69 14.61 -18.05
CA SER A 363 -15.01 14.08 -18.40
C SER A 363 -16.14 14.96 -17.85
N LEU A 364 -16.12 15.33 -16.57
CA LEU A 364 -17.13 16.18 -15.94
C LEU A 364 -16.55 17.02 -14.80
N LYS A 365 -17.01 18.26 -14.63
CA LYS A 365 -16.76 19.05 -13.41
C LYS A 365 -17.65 18.61 -12.26
N ASN A 366 -17.06 18.41 -11.09
CA ASN A 366 -17.76 18.05 -9.86
C ASN A 366 -17.66 19.19 -8.85
N VAL A 367 -18.80 19.59 -8.30
CA VAL A 367 -18.83 20.64 -7.27
C VAL A 367 -18.28 20.05 -5.98
N ARG A 368 -17.13 20.56 -5.54
CA ARG A 368 -16.51 20.25 -4.25
C ARG A 368 -16.50 21.51 -3.40
N GLY A 369 -17.35 21.53 -2.38
CA GLY A 369 -17.45 22.65 -1.46
C GLY A 369 -16.49 22.54 -0.29
N LYS A 370 -15.89 23.66 0.13
CA LYS A 370 -15.21 23.76 1.41
C LYS A 370 -16.22 24.02 2.52
N ILE A 371 -16.11 23.27 3.61
CA ILE A 371 -16.88 23.48 4.83
C ILE A 371 -16.13 24.52 5.67
N ILE A 372 -16.69 25.72 5.75
CA ILE A 372 -16.09 26.87 6.41
C ILE A 372 -16.97 27.38 7.56
N GLU A 373 -16.49 28.41 8.27
CA GLU A 373 -17.21 29.05 9.38
C GLU A 373 -18.66 29.42 9.00
N LYS A 374 -19.59 29.20 9.93
CA LYS A 374 -21.05 29.28 9.71
C LYS A 374 -21.48 30.62 9.09
N SER A 375 -21.02 31.75 9.63
CA SER A 375 -21.44 33.07 9.16
C SER A 375 -20.91 33.37 7.75
N LEU A 376 -19.69 32.93 7.44
CA LEU A 376 -19.10 33.06 6.12
C LEU A 376 -19.79 32.15 5.10
N GLN A 377 -19.96 30.86 5.43
CA GLN A 377 -20.64 29.89 4.56
C GLN A 377 -22.04 30.38 4.14
N TRP A 378 -22.80 30.91 5.10
CA TRP A 378 -24.14 31.45 4.83
C TRP A 378 -24.12 32.62 3.84
N LYS A 379 -23.14 33.52 3.94
CA LYS A 379 -22.96 34.65 3.01
C LYS A 379 -22.61 34.17 1.60
N GLU A 380 -21.82 33.10 1.49
CA GLU A 380 -21.35 32.57 0.21
C GLU A 380 -22.42 31.86 -0.60
N HIS A 381 -23.37 31.16 0.03
CA HIS A 381 -24.49 30.55 -0.68
C HIS A 381 -25.18 31.57 -1.62
N LYS A 382 -25.66 31.14 -2.80
CA LYS A 382 -26.42 32.05 -3.66
C LYS A 382 -27.72 32.48 -2.97
N SER A 383 -28.20 33.68 -3.31
CA SER A 383 -29.45 34.25 -2.77
C SER A 383 -30.64 33.29 -2.94
N LYS A 384 -30.70 32.58 -4.07
CA LYS A 384 -31.71 31.55 -4.36
C LYS A 384 -31.74 30.45 -3.29
N VAL A 385 -30.59 29.89 -2.94
CA VAL A 385 -30.46 28.84 -1.91
C VAL A 385 -30.89 29.36 -0.54
N ARG A 386 -30.42 30.55 -0.15
CA ARG A 386 -30.85 31.18 1.12
C ARG A 386 -32.35 31.42 1.19
N ASN A 387 -32.97 31.86 0.10
CA ASN A 387 -34.41 32.13 0.05
C ASN A 387 -35.22 30.83 0.12
N ASN A 388 -34.80 29.80 -0.62
CA ASN A 388 -35.41 28.47 -0.55
C ASN A 388 -35.32 27.87 0.86
N TYR A 389 -34.17 28.00 1.51
CA TYR A 389 -33.97 27.53 2.88
C TYR A 389 -34.88 28.26 3.88
N ARG A 390 -35.03 29.59 3.79
CA ARG A 390 -35.98 30.33 4.63
C ARG A 390 -37.42 29.90 4.41
N LYS A 391 -37.80 29.56 3.16
CA LYS A 391 -39.11 29.00 2.86
C LYS A 391 -39.29 27.63 3.52
N ALA A 392 -38.29 26.76 3.44
CA ALA A 392 -38.32 25.45 4.07
C ALA A 392 -38.49 25.54 5.60
N LEU A 393 -37.87 26.53 6.25
CA LEU A 393 -38.07 26.77 7.69
C LEU A 393 -39.51 27.13 8.07
N GLN A 394 -40.29 27.72 7.16
CA GLN A 394 -41.71 28.04 7.39
C GLN A 394 -42.61 26.80 7.26
N GLU A 395 -42.09 25.71 6.69
CA GLU A 395 -42.80 24.45 6.47
C GLU A 395 -42.50 23.43 7.58
N GLU A 396 -41.82 23.85 8.65
CA GLU A 396 -41.50 23.05 9.84
C GLU A 396 -40.75 21.74 9.52
N LEU A 397 -39.89 21.78 8.49
CA LEU A 397 -39.06 20.63 8.13
C LEU A 397 -38.01 20.36 9.21
N THR A 398 -37.77 19.08 9.51
CA THR A 398 -36.68 18.62 10.39
C THR A 398 -35.70 17.76 9.62
N LEU A 399 -34.43 17.73 10.06
CA LEU A 399 -33.42 16.81 9.53
C LEU A 399 -33.01 15.85 10.66
N GLU A 400 -32.96 14.57 10.33
CA GLU A 400 -32.27 13.56 11.12
C GLU A 400 -31.11 12.99 10.31
N VAL A 401 -29.97 12.79 10.97
CA VAL A 401 -28.76 12.23 10.36
C VAL A 401 -28.40 10.95 11.08
N TYR A 402 -28.48 9.84 10.34
CA TYR A 402 -28.18 8.51 10.81
C TYR A 402 -26.75 8.16 10.41
N ASP A 403 -25.89 7.93 11.41
CA ASP A 403 -24.46 7.70 11.27
C ASP A 403 -24.01 6.54 12.17
N ASN A 404 -23.23 5.61 11.63
CA ASN A 404 -22.73 4.37 12.25
C ASN A 404 -23.79 3.33 12.68
N GLU A 405 -24.98 3.74 13.11
CA GLU A 405 -26.09 2.85 13.48
C GLU A 405 -27.32 3.22 12.66
N ILE A 406 -27.50 2.54 11.53
CA ILE A 406 -28.61 2.77 10.60
C ILE A 406 -29.49 1.52 10.63
N SER A 407 -30.73 1.65 11.09
CA SER A 407 -31.67 0.52 11.14
C SER A 407 -32.20 0.17 9.75
N ASP A 408 -32.63 -1.07 9.58
CA ASP A 408 -33.27 -1.55 8.34
C ASP A 408 -34.49 -0.69 7.94
N GLU A 409 -35.25 -0.18 8.91
CA GLU A 409 -36.40 0.70 8.69
C GLU A 409 -35.97 2.01 8.00
N ILE A 410 -34.85 2.61 8.44
CA ILE A 410 -34.32 3.84 7.83
C ILE A 410 -33.78 3.57 6.42
N ILE A 411 -33.18 2.40 6.19
CA ILE A 411 -32.74 1.97 4.85
C ILE A 411 -33.95 1.79 3.93
N GLU A 412 -35.05 1.23 4.44
CA GLU A 412 -36.32 1.07 3.72
C GLU A 412 -36.96 2.41 3.35
N ASP A 413 -36.98 3.38 4.28
CA ASP A 413 -37.45 4.74 4.02
C ASP A 413 -36.62 5.44 2.94
N PHE A 414 -35.29 5.37 3.05
CA PHE A 414 -34.38 5.88 2.02
C PHE A 414 -34.69 5.24 0.66
N TYR A 415 -34.78 3.92 0.63
CA TYR A 415 -35.00 3.14 -0.59
C TYR A 415 -36.32 3.52 -1.27
N SER A 416 -37.40 3.64 -0.51
CA SER A 416 -38.71 4.04 -1.01
C SER A 416 -38.67 5.39 -1.72
N ILE A 417 -38.05 6.41 -1.12
CA ILE A 417 -37.93 7.75 -1.71
C ILE A 417 -36.99 7.75 -2.92
N TYR A 418 -35.89 6.99 -2.84
CA TYR A 418 -34.90 6.86 -3.91
C TYR A 418 -35.51 6.24 -5.18
N ILE A 419 -36.17 5.09 -5.06
CA ILE A 419 -36.79 4.38 -6.18
C ILE A 419 -37.88 5.22 -6.85
N GLN A 420 -38.75 5.88 -6.07
CA GLN A 420 -39.75 6.80 -6.62
C GLN A 420 -39.09 7.94 -7.41
N THR A 421 -37.95 8.44 -6.94
CA THR A 421 -37.18 9.48 -7.64
C THR A 421 -36.56 8.95 -8.94
N MET A 422 -36.06 7.71 -8.96
CA MET A 422 -35.51 7.08 -10.17
C MET A 422 -36.59 6.87 -11.24
N HIS A 423 -37.77 6.36 -10.85
CA HIS A 423 -38.92 6.22 -11.75
C HIS A 423 -39.34 7.57 -12.35
N ARG A 424 -39.50 8.60 -11.52
CA ARG A 424 -39.86 9.95 -11.99
C ARG A 424 -38.86 10.53 -12.99
N ASN A 425 -37.57 10.25 -12.80
CA ASN A 425 -36.50 10.77 -13.64
C ASN A 425 -36.27 9.97 -14.93
N ASN A 426 -37.03 8.89 -15.17
CA ASN A 426 -36.77 7.90 -16.21
C ASN A 426 -35.28 7.48 -16.21
N ALA A 427 -34.77 7.14 -15.03
CA ALA A 427 -33.38 6.75 -14.86
C ALA A 427 -33.09 5.46 -15.64
N HIS A 428 -31.85 5.27 -16.08
CA HIS A 428 -31.42 4.02 -16.71
C HIS A 428 -31.46 2.86 -15.70
N ASP A 429 -31.77 1.65 -16.16
CA ASP A 429 -31.84 0.40 -15.36
C ASP A 429 -30.67 0.18 -14.38
N GLN A 430 -29.47 0.67 -14.70
CA GLN A 430 -28.29 0.56 -13.83
C GLN A 430 -28.44 1.30 -12.49
N TYR A 431 -29.38 2.24 -12.36
CA TYR A 431 -29.69 2.96 -11.13
C TYR A 431 -30.80 2.28 -10.30
N PHE A 432 -31.40 1.19 -10.79
CA PHE A 432 -32.39 0.41 -10.05
C PHE A 432 -31.72 -0.73 -9.30
N HIS A 433 -31.12 -0.41 -8.15
CA HIS A 433 -30.59 -1.41 -7.22
C HIS A 433 -31.71 -2.00 -6.38
N TYR A 434 -31.63 -3.29 -6.02
CA TYR A 434 -32.54 -3.90 -5.05
C TYR A 434 -32.25 -3.40 -3.63
N ILE A 435 -33.23 -3.47 -2.74
CA ILE A 435 -33.03 -3.03 -1.35
C ILE A 435 -31.90 -3.79 -0.63
N ASP A 436 -31.74 -5.09 -0.91
CA ASP A 436 -30.69 -5.92 -0.32
C ASP A 436 -29.28 -5.43 -0.65
N TYR A 437 -29.10 -4.76 -1.79
CA TYR A 437 -27.82 -4.11 -2.13
C TYR A 437 -27.48 -3.02 -1.11
N PHE A 438 -28.46 -2.17 -0.77
CA PHE A 438 -28.27 -1.11 0.21
C PHE A 438 -28.08 -1.65 1.62
N LYS A 439 -28.92 -2.60 2.06
CA LYS A 439 -28.77 -3.25 3.37
C LYS A 439 -27.40 -3.90 3.52
N ASN A 440 -26.96 -4.67 2.52
CA ASN A 440 -25.66 -5.34 2.55
C ASN A 440 -24.50 -4.34 2.57
N PHE A 441 -24.55 -3.27 1.77
CA PHE A 441 -23.49 -2.26 1.76
C PHE A 441 -23.40 -1.49 3.09
N ILE A 442 -24.55 -1.00 3.58
CA ILE A 442 -24.64 -0.15 4.77
C ILE A 442 -24.26 -0.94 6.02
N ASN A 443 -24.85 -2.13 6.21
CA ASN A 443 -24.63 -2.94 7.43
C ASN A 443 -23.19 -3.46 7.52
N ASN A 444 -22.50 -3.65 6.40
CA ASN A 444 -21.09 -4.08 6.38
C ASN A 444 -20.08 -2.93 6.43
N ASN A 445 -20.51 -1.68 6.21
CA ASN A 445 -19.63 -0.51 6.18
C ASN A 445 -20.25 0.70 6.93
N PRO A 446 -20.73 0.53 8.18
CA PRO A 446 -21.40 1.60 8.92
C PRO A 446 -20.52 2.84 9.11
N GLU A 447 -19.21 2.65 9.19
CA GLU A 447 -18.22 3.72 9.35
C GLU A 447 -18.06 4.59 8.09
N SER A 448 -18.51 4.11 6.93
CA SER A 448 -18.33 4.76 5.63
C SER A 448 -19.60 5.42 5.08
N VAL A 449 -20.72 5.33 5.80
CA VAL A 449 -22.03 5.75 5.30
C VAL A 449 -22.78 6.64 6.29
N VAL A 450 -23.52 7.60 5.75
CA VAL A 450 -24.50 8.42 6.47
C VAL A 450 -25.79 8.47 5.67
N ILE A 451 -26.95 8.40 6.32
CA ILE A 451 -28.24 8.75 5.72
C ILE A 451 -28.75 10.05 6.36
N ALA A 452 -28.93 11.07 5.53
CA ALA A 452 -29.58 12.32 5.92
C ALA A 452 -31.04 12.29 5.45
N MET A 453 -31.98 12.38 6.38
CA MET A 453 -33.42 12.27 6.12
C MET A 453 -34.15 13.52 6.57
N VAL A 454 -34.94 14.11 5.68
CA VAL A 454 -35.80 15.26 6.00
C VAL A 454 -37.22 14.77 6.20
N TYR A 455 -37.83 15.22 7.30
CA TYR A 455 -39.20 14.90 7.66
C TYR A 455 -40.10 16.13 7.57
N LYS A 456 -41.37 15.90 7.23
CA LYS A 456 -42.48 16.85 7.43
C LYS A 456 -43.60 16.11 8.17
N GLU A 457 -43.99 16.65 9.33
CA GLU A 457 -45.04 16.05 10.19
C GLU A 457 -44.76 14.57 10.50
N GLY A 458 -43.49 14.21 10.73
CA GLY A 458 -43.05 12.83 11.00
C GLY A 458 -42.94 11.91 9.78
N ASN A 459 -43.28 12.37 8.57
CA ASN A 459 -43.13 11.57 7.35
C ASN A 459 -41.81 11.88 6.64
N PRO A 460 -41.02 10.88 6.22
CA PRO A 460 -39.79 11.11 5.46
C PRO A 460 -40.14 11.57 4.02
N ILE A 461 -39.59 12.71 3.59
CA ILE A 461 -39.96 13.35 2.31
C ILE A 461 -38.79 13.62 1.36
N SER A 462 -37.57 13.66 1.88
CA SER A 462 -36.34 13.87 1.11
C SER A 462 -35.19 13.17 1.82
N THR A 463 -34.30 12.55 1.05
CA THR A 463 -33.24 11.72 1.60
C THR A 463 -31.95 11.85 0.80
N GLU A 464 -30.85 11.59 1.47
CA GLU A 464 -29.54 11.46 0.87
C GLU A 464 -28.70 10.39 1.56
N LEU A 465 -28.22 9.44 0.76
CA LEU A 465 -27.14 8.53 1.11
C LEU A 465 -25.80 9.20 0.80
N ILE A 466 -25.01 9.41 1.85
CA ILE A 466 -23.73 10.12 1.82
C ILE A 466 -22.61 9.12 2.13
N LEU A 467 -21.55 9.13 1.33
CA LEU A 467 -20.36 8.33 1.58
C LEU A 467 -19.29 9.19 2.27
N LYS A 468 -18.62 8.61 3.27
CA LYS A 468 -17.54 9.23 4.06
C LYS A 468 -16.18 8.73 3.59
N ASP A 469 -15.27 9.64 3.27
CA ASP A 469 -13.87 9.33 2.97
C ASP A 469 -12.97 10.36 3.66
N GLU A 470 -12.24 9.95 4.69
CA GLU A 470 -11.42 10.82 5.53
C GLU A 470 -12.17 12.10 5.97
N ASP A 471 -11.78 13.26 5.45
CA ASP A 471 -12.37 14.57 5.75
C ASP A 471 -13.38 15.06 4.71
N THR A 472 -13.80 14.18 3.80
CA THR A 472 -14.65 14.49 2.66
C THR A 472 -15.95 13.67 2.67
N LEU A 473 -17.08 14.37 2.50
CA LEU A 473 -18.40 13.76 2.27
C LEU A 473 -18.71 13.73 0.79
N TYR A 474 -19.34 12.65 0.31
CA TYR A 474 -19.78 12.50 -1.07
C TYR A 474 -21.29 12.33 -1.12
N SER A 475 -21.97 13.26 -1.79
CA SER A 475 -23.37 13.15 -2.18
C SER A 475 -23.51 12.01 -3.18
N TYR A 476 -23.84 10.80 -2.71
CA TYR A 476 -23.81 9.60 -3.53
C TYR A 476 -25.16 9.36 -4.22
N LEU A 477 -26.21 9.11 -3.44
CA LEU A 477 -27.56 8.90 -3.95
C LEU A 477 -28.56 9.70 -3.12
N GLY A 478 -29.67 10.09 -3.72
CA GLY A 478 -30.69 10.85 -3.00
C GLY A 478 -31.99 10.91 -3.76
N GLY A 479 -33.02 11.33 -3.05
CA GLY A 479 -34.38 11.36 -3.57
C GLY A 479 -35.23 12.38 -2.85
N THR A 480 -36.36 12.71 -3.46
CA THR A 480 -37.36 13.60 -2.85
C THR A 480 -38.72 13.28 -3.44
N LEU A 481 -39.73 13.19 -2.59
CA LEU A 481 -41.11 12.99 -3.00
C LEU A 481 -41.63 14.25 -3.71
N SER A 482 -42.23 14.07 -4.89
CA SER A 482 -42.66 15.19 -5.76
C SER A 482 -43.68 16.10 -5.09
N ASP A 483 -44.57 15.51 -4.30
CA ASP A 483 -45.67 16.22 -3.65
C ASP A 483 -45.16 17.27 -2.67
N TYR A 484 -43.92 17.13 -2.18
CA TYR A 484 -43.30 18.03 -1.21
C TYR A 484 -42.34 19.04 -1.83
N PHE A 485 -42.19 19.10 -3.16
CA PHE A 485 -41.26 20.04 -3.81
C PHE A 485 -41.52 21.51 -3.48
N TYR A 486 -42.77 21.86 -3.19
CA TYR A 486 -43.15 23.23 -2.80
C TYR A 486 -42.50 23.67 -1.48
N THR A 487 -42.17 22.71 -0.60
CA THR A 487 -41.55 22.94 0.72
C THR A 487 -40.04 23.16 0.66
N ARG A 488 -39.41 22.98 -0.51
CA ARG A 488 -37.95 23.09 -0.71
C ARG A 488 -37.10 22.16 0.17
N PRO A 489 -37.42 20.86 0.28
CA PRO A 489 -36.74 19.97 1.22
C PRO A 489 -35.30 19.66 0.79
N ASN A 490 -34.98 19.69 -0.51
CA ASN A 490 -33.61 19.48 -1.00
C ASN A 490 -32.64 20.62 -0.61
N ASP A 491 -33.05 21.89 -0.74
CA ASP A 491 -32.22 23.02 -0.30
C ASP A 491 -32.01 22.98 1.23
N PHE A 492 -33.05 22.60 1.96
CA PHE A 492 -33.00 22.38 3.41
C PHE A 492 -32.01 21.28 3.77
N LEU A 493 -32.17 20.08 3.19
CA LEU A 493 -31.32 18.92 3.39
C LEU A 493 -29.84 19.29 3.21
N LYS A 494 -29.47 19.90 2.07
CA LYS A 494 -28.08 20.25 1.78
C LYS A 494 -27.48 21.23 2.78
N ILE A 495 -28.22 22.25 3.19
CA ILE A 495 -27.73 23.23 4.18
C ILE A 495 -27.58 22.59 5.56
N GLU A 496 -28.53 21.76 5.98
CA GLU A 496 -28.44 21.06 7.26
C GLU A 496 -27.31 20.02 7.27
N VAL A 497 -27.08 19.30 6.16
CA VAL A 497 -25.92 18.42 6.01
C VAL A 497 -24.61 19.21 6.09
N ILE A 498 -24.51 20.40 5.47
CA ILE A 498 -23.33 21.27 5.60
C ILE A 498 -23.09 21.69 7.07
N LYS A 499 -24.16 21.92 7.84
CA LYS A 499 -24.04 22.22 9.27
C LYS A 499 -23.58 21.00 10.07
N TRP A 500 -24.18 19.85 9.82
CA TRP A 500 -23.79 18.59 10.44
C TRP A 500 -22.31 18.26 10.13
N ALA A 501 -21.90 18.41 8.87
CA ALA A 501 -20.53 18.20 8.42
C ALA A 501 -19.52 19.06 9.19
N ARG A 502 -19.84 20.35 9.38
CA ARG A 502 -19.02 21.28 10.18
C ARG A 502 -18.89 20.83 11.63
N ASN A 503 -19.99 20.41 12.25
CA ASN A 503 -19.99 19.98 13.65
C ASN A 503 -19.21 18.66 13.85
N ASN A 504 -19.04 17.87 12.79
CA ASN A 504 -18.29 16.61 12.79
C ASN A 504 -16.90 16.73 12.11
N ASN A 505 -16.38 17.95 11.97
CA ASN A 505 -15.03 18.24 11.46
C ASN A 505 -14.71 17.78 10.02
N TYR A 506 -15.73 17.57 9.18
CA TYR A 506 -15.51 17.37 7.75
C TYR A 506 -15.08 18.68 7.09
N LYS A 507 -14.10 18.59 6.19
CA LYS A 507 -13.55 19.74 5.46
C LYS A 507 -14.19 19.96 4.11
N PHE A 508 -14.69 18.91 3.48
CA PHE A 508 -15.23 18.98 2.12
C PHE A 508 -16.56 18.26 1.97
N TYR A 509 -17.39 18.78 1.06
CA TYR A 509 -18.61 18.11 0.61
C TYR A 509 -18.72 18.15 -0.91
N VAL A 510 -18.59 16.98 -1.52
CA VAL A 510 -18.67 16.76 -2.97
C VAL A 510 -20.13 16.50 -3.33
N LEU A 511 -20.74 17.45 -4.05
CA LEU A 511 -22.10 17.33 -4.57
C LEU A 511 -22.17 16.59 -5.91
N GLY A 512 -21.01 16.25 -6.49
CA GLY A 512 -20.90 15.63 -7.81
C GLY A 512 -21.12 16.61 -8.96
N GLY A 513 -21.21 16.08 -10.18
CA GLY A 513 -21.41 16.86 -11.41
C GLY A 513 -22.87 16.95 -11.89
N GLY A 514 -23.03 17.53 -13.08
CA GLY A 514 -24.26 17.47 -13.88
C GLY A 514 -24.35 16.18 -14.71
N ARG A 515 -25.41 16.06 -15.53
CA ARG A 515 -25.48 15.07 -16.62
C ARG A 515 -24.53 15.44 -17.75
N GLU A 516 -24.40 16.74 -17.99
CA GLU A 516 -23.46 17.35 -18.93
C GLU A 516 -22.76 18.53 -18.25
N ASP A 517 -21.62 18.96 -18.80
CA ASP A 517 -20.90 20.12 -18.27
C ASP A 517 -21.78 21.38 -18.33
N ASN A 518 -21.89 22.06 -17.18
CA ASN A 518 -22.67 23.30 -16.99
C ASN A 518 -24.20 23.18 -17.15
N ASP A 519 -24.76 21.98 -17.03
CA ASP A 519 -26.21 21.78 -17.06
C ASP A 519 -26.95 22.40 -15.84
N GLY A 520 -28.28 22.28 -15.83
CA GLY A 520 -29.10 22.80 -14.73
C GLY A 520 -28.81 22.16 -13.38
N LEU A 521 -28.46 20.87 -13.36
CA LEU A 521 -28.16 20.12 -12.14
C LEU A 521 -26.83 20.57 -11.53
N TYR A 522 -25.80 20.70 -12.36
CA TYR A 522 -24.51 21.28 -11.97
C TYR A 522 -24.68 22.70 -11.42
N LYS A 523 -25.43 23.57 -12.12
CA LYS A 523 -25.68 24.95 -11.66
C LYS A 523 -26.38 24.98 -10.31
N TYR A 524 -27.38 24.12 -10.10
CA TYR A 524 -28.05 23.98 -8.81
C TYR A 524 -27.06 23.62 -7.69
N LYS A 525 -26.22 22.60 -7.89
CA LYS A 525 -25.19 22.19 -6.92
C LYS A 525 -24.20 23.32 -6.66
N LYS A 526 -23.80 24.04 -7.70
CA LYS A 526 -22.87 25.17 -7.60
C LYS A 526 -23.42 26.33 -6.77
N TYR A 527 -24.74 26.46 -6.63
CA TYR A 527 -25.34 27.51 -5.80
C TYR A 527 -25.06 27.36 -4.30
N PHE A 528 -24.72 26.15 -3.83
CA PHE A 528 -24.29 25.92 -2.45
C PHE A 528 -22.83 26.34 -2.24
N PHE A 529 -21.97 26.19 -3.25
CA PHE A 529 -20.53 26.49 -3.19
C PHE A 529 -20.06 27.31 -4.40
N PRO A 530 -20.56 28.55 -4.57
CA PRO A 530 -20.35 29.30 -5.81
C PRO A 530 -18.92 29.83 -5.97
N ASN A 531 -18.17 29.97 -4.87
CA ASN A 531 -16.83 30.53 -4.86
C ASN A 531 -15.71 29.47 -4.82
N ASP A 532 -16.04 28.22 -4.48
CA ASP A 532 -15.06 27.14 -4.44
C ASP A 532 -14.64 26.71 -5.85
N GLU A 533 -13.43 26.17 -6.00
CA GLU A 533 -13.01 25.54 -7.26
C GLU A 533 -13.63 24.15 -7.39
N ASP A 534 -14.08 23.81 -8.60
CA ASP A 534 -14.58 22.47 -8.88
C ASP A 534 -13.43 21.50 -9.09
N VAL A 535 -13.70 20.22 -8.81
CA VAL A 535 -12.74 19.15 -9.10
C VAL A 535 -13.11 18.48 -10.42
N VAL A 536 -12.11 18.28 -11.27
CA VAL A 536 -12.29 17.63 -12.57
C VAL A 536 -12.25 16.11 -12.39
N TYR A 537 -13.29 15.44 -12.84
CA TYR A 537 -13.31 13.99 -12.95
C TYR A 537 -12.66 13.55 -14.26
N TYR A 538 -11.69 12.64 -14.15
CA TYR A 538 -10.92 12.16 -15.29
C TYR A 538 -11.23 10.70 -15.62
N THR A 539 -11.24 10.39 -16.92
CA THR A 539 -11.20 9.02 -17.41
C THR A 539 -9.89 8.76 -18.15
N GLY A 540 -9.33 7.58 -17.93
CA GLY A 540 -8.16 7.08 -18.65
C GLY A 540 -8.60 6.24 -19.83
N ARG A 541 -7.98 6.46 -21.00
CA ARG A 541 -8.20 5.67 -22.22
C ARG A 541 -6.87 5.23 -22.79
N LYS A 542 -6.65 3.93 -22.93
CA LYS A 542 -5.38 3.38 -23.43
C LYS A 542 -5.66 2.26 -24.41
N ILE A 543 -5.03 2.35 -25.59
CA ILE A 543 -4.92 1.23 -26.53
C ILE A 543 -3.57 0.58 -26.26
N VAL A 544 -3.60 -0.68 -25.83
CA VAL A 544 -2.40 -1.44 -25.45
C VAL A 544 -1.79 -2.10 -26.69
N ASN A 545 -2.64 -2.65 -27.56
CA ASN A 545 -2.25 -3.27 -28.82
C ASN A 545 -3.05 -2.64 -29.97
N GLN A 546 -2.40 -1.72 -30.71
CA GLN A 546 -3.04 -0.97 -31.79
C GLN A 546 -3.48 -1.86 -32.95
N GLU A 547 -2.63 -2.80 -33.36
CA GLU A 547 -2.91 -3.70 -34.48
C GLU A 547 -4.16 -4.56 -34.22
N VAL A 548 -4.27 -5.13 -33.02
CA VAL A 548 -5.43 -5.95 -32.64
C VAL A 548 -6.67 -5.09 -32.43
N TYR A 549 -6.52 -3.89 -31.84
CA TYR A 549 -7.63 -2.95 -31.67
C TYR A 549 -8.27 -2.60 -33.02
N ASP A 550 -7.45 -2.28 -34.04
CA ASP A 550 -7.94 -1.89 -35.36
C ASP A 550 -8.60 -3.06 -36.09
N LYS A 551 -8.06 -4.28 -35.99
CA LYS A 551 -8.69 -5.48 -36.56
C LYS A 551 -10.06 -5.77 -35.95
N ILE A 552 -10.18 -5.71 -34.62
CA ILE A 552 -11.46 -5.91 -33.92
C ILE A 552 -12.46 -4.84 -34.33
N LEU A 553 -12.01 -3.58 -34.46
CA LEU A 553 -12.89 -2.50 -34.88
C LEU A 553 -13.42 -2.72 -36.30
N SER A 554 -12.55 -3.09 -37.25
CA SER A 554 -12.95 -3.41 -38.62
C SER A 554 -13.95 -4.57 -38.67
N GLU A 555 -13.70 -5.65 -37.94
CA GLU A 555 -14.61 -6.80 -37.85
C GLU A 555 -16.01 -6.39 -37.38
N LYS A 556 -16.08 -5.54 -36.34
CA LYS A 556 -17.36 -5.07 -35.79
C LYS A 556 -18.10 -4.11 -36.72
N LEU A 557 -17.37 -3.32 -37.50
CA LEU A 557 -17.95 -2.47 -38.54
C LEU A 557 -18.51 -3.30 -39.70
N GLU A 558 -17.77 -4.30 -40.18
CA GLU A 558 -18.21 -5.22 -41.23
C GLU A 558 -19.44 -6.04 -40.82
N ALA A 559 -19.54 -6.42 -39.55
CA ALA A 559 -20.69 -7.12 -39.00
C ALA A 559 -21.93 -6.23 -38.76
N ASN A 560 -21.86 -4.93 -39.06
CA ASN A 560 -22.88 -3.93 -38.69
C ASN A 560 -23.22 -3.96 -37.20
N GLU A 561 -22.28 -4.35 -36.32
CA GLU A 561 -22.47 -4.27 -34.87
C GLU A 561 -22.26 -2.84 -34.35
N ILE A 562 -21.66 -1.96 -35.17
CA ILE A 562 -21.32 -0.58 -34.84
C ILE A 562 -21.54 0.30 -36.08
N HIS A 563 -22.27 1.41 -35.94
CA HIS A 563 -22.51 2.36 -37.04
C HIS A 563 -21.40 3.44 -37.19
N PRO A 564 -20.90 3.70 -38.42
CA PRO A 564 -19.86 4.70 -38.70
C PRO A 564 -20.29 6.15 -38.43
N GLU A 565 -21.58 6.46 -38.45
CA GLU A 565 -22.11 7.83 -38.39
C GLU A 565 -22.24 8.35 -36.94
N ASN A 566 -22.19 7.45 -35.95
CA ASN A 566 -22.18 7.76 -34.52
C ASN A 566 -20.75 7.92 -33.96
N TYR A 567 -19.78 8.20 -34.83
CA TYR A 567 -18.33 8.14 -34.58
C TYR A 567 -17.76 9.49 -34.12
N ASP A 568 -17.90 9.81 -32.84
CA ASP A 568 -17.04 10.80 -32.19
C ASP A 568 -16.03 10.09 -31.28
N LYS A 569 -14.74 10.15 -31.66
CA LYS A 569 -13.60 9.63 -30.88
C LYS A 569 -13.55 10.18 -29.44
N LYS A 570 -14.25 11.28 -29.14
CA LYS A 570 -14.33 11.87 -27.80
C LYS A 570 -15.37 11.23 -26.90
N VAL A 571 -16.41 10.58 -27.41
CA VAL A 571 -17.60 10.25 -26.61
C VAL A 571 -17.56 8.86 -25.96
N TYR A 572 -17.15 7.81 -26.66
CA TYR A 572 -17.18 6.42 -26.13
C TYR A 572 -15.87 5.67 -26.34
N PHE A 573 -15.44 4.88 -25.34
CA PHE A 573 -14.21 4.08 -25.38
C PHE A 573 -14.34 2.80 -24.54
N PRO A 574 -13.80 1.64 -24.97
CA PRO A 574 -13.23 1.40 -26.31
C PRO A 574 -14.33 1.35 -27.38
N GLN A 575 -13.98 1.75 -28.60
CA GLN A 575 -14.98 1.96 -29.66
C GLN A 575 -15.71 0.67 -30.03
N TYR A 576 -15.01 -0.47 -30.06
CA TYR A 576 -15.60 -1.77 -30.40
C TYR A 576 -16.63 -2.29 -29.38
N ARG A 577 -16.84 -1.60 -28.25
CA ARG A 577 -17.86 -1.92 -27.24
C ARG A 577 -19.11 -1.03 -27.34
N LYS A 578 -19.16 -0.08 -28.28
CA LYS A 578 -20.32 0.80 -28.45
C LYS A 578 -21.44 -0.02 -29.09
N LYS A 579 -22.46 -0.37 -28.32
CA LYS A 579 -23.70 -0.97 -28.84
C LYS A 579 -24.55 0.15 -29.45
N GLU A 580 -25.40 -0.21 -30.41
CA GLU A 580 -26.41 0.68 -31.00
C GLU A 580 -27.36 1.27 -29.96
#